data_AF-K8ETI5-F1
#
_entry.id   AF-K8ETI5-F1
#
_cell.length_a   1.000
_cell.length_b   1.000
_cell.length_c   1.000
_cell.angle_alpha   90.00
_cell.angle_beta   90.00
_cell.angle_gamma   90.00
#
_symmetry.space_group_name_H-M   'P 1'
#
loop_
_entity.id
_entity.type
_entity.pdbx_description
1 polymer ?
#
loop_
_entity_poly.entity_id
_entity_poly.type
_entity_poly.pdbx_seq_one_letter_code
_entity_poly.pdbx_strand_id
1 'polypeptide(L)'
;MEEEPAKKLSYQIIYFSLLKPKNSVSKLIGILNNLKKGQQLNTNEKGAQHLLYCHFHLNQNRFYGTTEMKKFQHYLYEQGESLVTIPKEIYFPFYKNSGIKTSSYYWRYLIIEWLALKGEGAVFLESQYKDFLLKLINEQKIELHQLAQISTETIISICKAYLSTLKTFGLIEKVGNQQWLILKKPYFYKNENEKMTAFKQYQN
;
A
#
# COMPACT_ATOMS: atom_id res chain seq x y z
N MET A 1 4.49 -9.75 40.48
CA MET A 1 5.42 -9.68 39.33
C MET A 1 4.62 -9.15 38.17
N GLU A 2 4.64 -7.83 37.98
CA GLU A 2 4.04 -7.18 36.82
C GLU A 2 5.00 -7.34 35.64
N GLU A 3 4.55 -8.01 34.58
CA GLU A 3 5.28 -8.04 33.31
C GLU A 3 5.25 -6.65 32.67
N GLU A 4 6.43 -6.07 32.45
CA GLU A 4 6.57 -4.81 31.72
C GLU A 4 5.87 -4.91 30.34
N PRO A 5 4.98 -3.97 29.98
CA PRO A 5 4.35 -3.99 28.68
C PRO A 5 5.42 -3.78 27.59
N ALA A 6 5.49 -4.74 26.67
CA ALA A 6 6.40 -4.71 25.52
C ALA A 6 6.39 -3.33 24.85
N LYS A 7 7.52 -2.62 24.94
CA LYS A 7 7.70 -1.27 24.40
C LYS A 7 7.29 -1.26 22.92
N LYS A 8 6.19 -0.56 22.61
CA LYS A 8 5.76 -0.28 21.23
C LYS A 8 6.88 0.46 20.50
N LEU A 9 7.60 -0.26 19.65
CA LEU A 9 8.59 0.32 18.74
C LEU A 9 7.85 1.13 17.68
N SER A 10 7.84 2.45 17.83
CA SER A 10 7.34 3.36 16.79
C SER A 10 8.34 3.43 15.62
N TYR A 11 7.84 3.61 14.40
CA TYR A 11 8.68 3.77 13.20
C TYR A 11 9.72 4.90 13.32
N GLN A 12 9.44 5.91 14.15
CA GLN A 12 10.37 6.99 14.49
C GLN A 12 11.61 6.46 15.23
N ILE A 13 11.45 5.53 16.18
CA ILE A 13 12.58 4.92 16.91
C ILE A 13 13.50 4.15 15.95
N ILE A 14 12.94 3.54 14.90
CA ILE A 14 13.69 2.77 13.90
C ILE A 14 14.53 3.70 13.02
N TYR A 15 13.95 4.80 12.52
CA TYR A 15 14.69 5.79 11.73
C TYR A 15 15.83 6.42 12.54
N PHE A 16 15.57 6.78 13.81
CA PHE A 16 16.61 7.26 14.74
C PHE A 16 17.67 6.21 15.05
N SER A 17 17.33 4.92 15.07
CA SER A 17 18.31 3.85 15.29
C SER A 17 19.22 3.63 14.08
N LEU A 18 18.72 3.78 12.85
CA LEU A 18 19.51 3.62 11.62
C LEU A 18 20.53 4.74 11.42
N LEU A 19 20.25 5.94 11.93
CA LEU A 19 21.14 7.09 11.87
C LEU A 19 22.22 7.11 12.96
N LYS A 20 22.19 6.17 13.92
CA LYS A 20 23.23 6.10 14.96
C LYS A 20 24.48 5.41 14.40
N PRO A 21 25.66 6.06 14.45
CA PRO A 21 26.89 5.61 13.80
C PRO A 21 27.54 4.34 14.41
N LYS A 22 26.83 3.60 15.29
CA LYS A 22 27.36 2.45 16.05
C LYS A 22 26.56 1.15 15.88
N ASN A 23 25.62 1.09 14.95
CA ASN A 23 24.88 -0.16 14.74
C ASN A 23 25.59 -1.07 13.74
N SER A 24 26.00 -2.25 14.21
CA SER A 24 26.57 -3.29 13.35
C SER A 24 25.52 -3.85 12.39
N VAL A 25 25.96 -4.31 11.22
CA VAL A 25 25.09 -4.92 10.20
C VAL A 25 24.28 -6.10 10.77
N SER A 26 24.89 -6.91 11.66
CA SER A 26 24.20 -8.00 12.36
C SER A 26 23.04 -7.53 13.23
N LYS A 27 23.18 -6.38 13.90
CA LYS A 27 22.14 -5.78 14.74
C LYS A 27 21.01 -5.21 13.89
N LEU A 28 21.32 -4.61 12.74
CA LEU A 28 20.32 -4.15 11.77
C LEU A 28 19.54 -5.31 11.16
N ILE A 29 20.22 -6.41 10.82
CA ILE A 29 19.58 -7.66 10.35
C ILE A 29 18.66 -8.25 11.42
N GLY A 30 19.08 -8.25 12.69
CA GLY A 30 18.24 -8.70 13.82
C GLY A 30 16.97 -7.86 13.98
N ILE A 31 17.08 -6.53 13.88
CA ILE A 31 15.93 -5.62 13.91
C ILE A 31 15.00 -5.89 12.72
N LEU A 32 15.55 -6.03 11.50
CA LEU A 32 14.77 -6.34 10.29
C LEU A 32 14.03 -7.69 10.38
N ASN A 33 14.67 -8.71 10.96
CA ASN A 33 14.07 -10.04 11.12
C ASN A 33 12.96 -10.02 12.18
N ASN A 34 13.13 -9.27 13.27
CA ASN A 34 12.09 -9.09 14.27
C ASN A 34 10.90 -8.28 13.72
N LEU A 35 11.15 -7.32 12.83
CA LEU A 35 10.09 -6.62 12.10
C LEU A 35 9.32 -7.55 11.15
N LYS A 36 10.02 -8.41 10.40
CA LYS A 36 9.39 -9.43 9.55
C LYS A 36 8.54 -10.42 10.37
N LYS A 37 9.03 -10.85 11.53
CA LYS A 37 8.25 -11.71 12.46
C LYS A 37 7.05 -10.97 13.05
N GLY A 38 7.19 -9.69 13.39
CA GLY A 38 6.09 -8.84 13.86
C GLY A 38 5.00 -8.62 12.80
N GLN A 39 5.36 -8.66 11.51
CA GLN A 39 4.46 -8.61 10.36
C GLN A 39 3.72 -9.93 10.09
N GLN A 40 4.21 -11.06 10.63
CA GLN A 40 3.62 -12.40 10.43
C GLN A 40 2.65 -12.83 11.54
N LEU A 41 2.59 -12.12 12.67
CA LEU A 41 1.78 -12.54 13.83
C LEU A 41 0.50 -11.69 13.97
N ASN A 42 -0.67 -12.37 13.93
CA ASN A 42 -2.06 -11.92 14.11
C ASN A 42 -2.69 -11.11 12.97
N THR A 43 -3.34 -11.83 12.04
CA THR A 43 -3.91 -11.32 10.79
C THR A 43 -5.25 -10.57 10.92
N ASN A 44 -6.03 -10.74 12.00
CA ASN A 44 -7.37 -10.12 12.10
C ASN A 44 -7.36 -8.85 12.98
N GLU A 45 -7.08 -8.95 14.28
CA GLU A 45 -7.10 -7.78 15.19
C GLU A 45 -6.07 -6.69 14.84
N LYS A 46 -4.88 -7.06 14.33
CA LYS A 46 -3.87 -6.08 13.89
C LYS A 46 -4.20 -5.48 12.52
N GLY A 47 -4.98 -6.18 11.69
CA GLY A 47 -5.42 -5.69 10.39
C GLY A 47 -6.28 -4.44 10.54
N ALA A 48 -7.30 -4.51 11.40
CA ALA A 48 -8.15 -3.36 11.75
C ALA A 48 -7.35 -2.17 12.29
N GLN A 49 -6.44 -2.42 13.25
CA GLN A 49 -5.59 -1.38 13.82
C GLN A 49 -4.64 -0.75 12.79
N HIS A 50 -4.13 -1.55 11.84
CA HIS A 50 -3.29 -1.07 10.75
C HIS A 50 -4.08 -0.17 9.79
N LEU A 51 -5.28 -0.59 9.37
CA LEU A 51 -6.14 0.21 8.49
C LEU A 51 -6.46 1.57 9.13
N LEU A 52 -6.82 1.58 10.42
CA LEU A 52 -7.07 2.80 11.18
C LEU A 52 -5.82 3.69 11.28
N TYR A 53 -4.66 3.11 11.59
CA TYR A 53 -3.40 3.84 11.66
C TYR A 53 -3.03 4.48 10.32
N CYS A 54 -3.11 3.72 9.23
CA CYS A 54 -2.80 4.22 7.89
C CYS A 54 -3.80 5.30 7.45
N HIS A 55 -5.07 5.16 7.78
CA HIS A 55 -6.07 6.18 7.51
C HIS A 55 -5.81 7.47 8.28
N PHE A 56 -5.53 7.39 9.58
CA PHE A 56 -5.14 8.55 10.37
C PHE A 56 -3.88 9.22 9.81
N HIS A 57 -2.86 8.45 9.48
CA HIS A 57 -1.63 8.97 8.88
C HIS A 57 -1.88 9.62 7.51
N LEU A 58 -2.74 9.05 6.66
CA LEU A 58 -3.12 9.64 5.38
C LEU A 58 -3.84 10.99 5.58
N ASN A 59 -4.77 11.06 6.53
CA ASN A 59 -5.46 12.30 6.87
C ASN A 59 -4.53 13.35 7.48
N GLN A 60 -3.53 12.96 8.27
CA GLN A 60 -2.50 13.89 8.73
C GLN A 60 -1.70 14.47 7.57
N ASN A 61 -1.26 13.62 6.63
CA ASN A 61 -0.50 14.07 5.45
C ASN A 61 -1.30 14.99 4.52
N ARG A 62 -2.64 14.90 4.52
CA ARG A 62 -3.50 15.86 3.85
C ARG A 62 -3.24 17.30 4.31
N PHE A 63 -2.96 17.52 5.60
CA PHE A 63 -2.70 18.86 6.13
C PHE A 63 -1.30 19.37 5.81
N TYR A 64 -0.30 18.49 5.75
CA TYR A 64 1.10 18.88 5.49
C TYR A 64 1.37 19.22 4.01
N GLY A 65 0.45 18.86 3.09
CA GLY A 65 0.39 19.46 1.75
C GLY A 65 1.57 19.17 0.85
N THR A 66 2.22 18.00 0.98
CA THR A 66 3.29 17.61 0.05
C THR A 66 2.79 17.62 -1.39
N THR A 67 3.69 17.88 -2.35
CA THR A 67 3.34 17.95 -3.78
C THR A 67 2.68 16.65 -4.25
N GLU A 68 3.16 15.51 -3.78
CA GLU A 68 2.64 14.19 -4.10
C GLU A 68 1.22 13.97 -3.54
N MET A 69 0.96 14.45 -2.32
CA MET A 69 -0.37 14.36 -1.71
C MET A 69 -1.36 15.30 -2.41
N LYS A 70 -0.93 16.50 -2.79
CA LYS A 70 -1.74 17.44 -3.58
C LYS A 70 -2.13 16.85 -4.93
N LYS A 71 -1.19 16.21 -5.63
CA LYS A 71 -1.49 15.49 -6.89
C LYS A 71 -2.53 14.40 -6.69
N PHE A 72 -2.41 13.61 -5.62
CA PHE A 72 -3.39 12.57 -5.33
C PHE A 72 -4.78 13.15 -5.02
N GLN A 73 -4.86 14.18 -4.19
CA GLN A 73 -6.13 14.85 -3.87
C GLN A 73 -6.78 15.49 -5.09
N HIS A 74 -5.98 16.11 -5.96
CA HIS A 74 -6.47 16.69 -7.20
C HIS A 74 -7.06 15.61 -8.11
N TYR A 75 -6.35 14.50 -8.28
CA TYR A 75 -6.86 13.35 -9.05
C TYR A 75 -8.19 12.84 -8.51
N LEU A 76 -8.29 12.63 -7.18
CA LEU A 76 -9.54 12.19 -6.57
C LEU A 76 -10.67 13.20 -6.84
N TYR A 77 -10.41 14.49 -6.70
CA TYR A 77 -11.39 15.53 -6.97
C TYR A 77 -11.89 15.51 -8.43
N GLU A 78 -10.99 15.33 -9.40
CA GLU A 78 -11.34 15.19 -10.82
C GLU A 78 -12.24 13.97 -11.09
N GLN A 79 -12.11 12.91 -10.30
CA GLN A 79 -12.96 11.73 -10.37
C GLN A 79 -14.27 11.87 -9.56
N GLY A 80 -14.53 13.02 -8.92
CA GLY A 80 -15.66 13.20 -8.01
C GLY A 80 -15.52 12.42 -6.69
N GLU A 81 -14.30 12.04 -6.34
CA GLU A 81 -13.93 11.24 -5.18
C GLU A 81 -13.21 12.05 -4.10
N SER A 82 -12.98 11.42 -2.95
CA SER A 82 -12.19 12.01 -1.86
C SER A 82 -11.41 10.94 -1.09
N LEU A 83 -10.55 11.34 -0.16
CA LEU A 83 -9.85 10.38 0.71
C LEU A 83 -10.82 9.51 1.54
N VAL A 84 -12.08 9.95 1.69
CA VAL A 84 -13.13 9.19 2.35
C VAL A 84 -13.63 8.05 1.47
N THR A 85 -13.62 8.18 0.15
CA THR A 85 -14.19 7.19 -0.76
C THR A 85 -13.23 6.04 -1.06
N ILE A 86 -11.93 6.24 -0.84
CA ILE A 86 -10.92 5.27 -1.28
C ILE A 86 -11.07 3.89 -0.59
N PRO A 87 -10.85 2.80 -1.35
CA PRO A 87 -11.03 1.43 -0.88
C PRO A 87 -10.00 0.99 0.18
N LYS A 88 -10.31 -0.06 0.95
CA LYS A 88 -9.44 -0.53 2.06
C LYS A 88 -8.10 -1.10 1.58
N GLU A 89 -8.08 -1.64 0.36
CA GLU A 89 -6.94 -2.29 -0.27
C GLU A 89 -5.74 -1.33 -0.41
N ILE A 90 -6.00 -0.02 -0.50
CA ILE A 90 -4.98 1.03 -0.56
C ILE A 90 -4.19 1.11 0.74
N TYR A 91 -4.79 0.72 1.86
CA TYR A 91 -4.18 0.74 3.17
C TYR A 91 -3.46 -0.57 3.52
N PHE A 92 -3.47 -1.57 2.62
CA PHE A 92 -2.76 -2.82 2.89
C PHE A 92 -1.25 -2.60 3.02
N PRO A 93 -0.59 -3.34 3.93
CA PRO A 93 0.83 -3.17 4.19
C PRO A 93 1.65 -3.51 2.94
N PHE A 94 2.34 -2.50 2.42
CA PHE A 94 3.23 -2.65 1.28
C PHE A 94 4.46 -1.75 1.44
N TYR A 95 5.61 -2.38 1.65
CA TYR A 95 6.86 -1.69 2.03
C TYR A 95 7.85 -1.55 0.87
N LYS A 96 7.60 -2.21 -0.26
CA LYS A 96 8.47 -2.15 -1.44
C LYS A 96 8.13 -0.93 -2.30
N ASN A 97 8.27 0.28 -1.75
CA ASN A 97 7.98 1.53 -2.46
C ASN A 97 9.25 2.25 -2.96
N SER A 98 10.42 1.69 -2.68
CA SER A 98 11.71 2.29 -3.01
C SER A 98 11.82 2.53 -4.52
N GLY A 99 11.92 3.79 -4.92
CA GLY A 99 12.16 4.19 -6.30
C GLY A 99 10.96 4.79 -7.03
N ILE A 100 9.76 4.70 -6.46
CA ILE A 100 8.60 5.45 -6.95
C ILE A 100 8.51 6.74 -6.15
N LYS A 101 8.57 7.88 -6.84
CA LYS A 101 8.40 9.22 -6.26
C LYS A 101 6.93 9.53 -6.00
N THR A 102 6.03 9.05 -6.86
CA THR A 102 4.57 9.18 -6.65
C THR A 102 4.16 8.60 -5.29
N SER A 103 3.25 9.30 -4.59
CA SER A 103 2.67 8.84 -3.32
C SER A 103 2.25 7.36 -3.39
N SER A 104 2.61 6.59 -2.36
CA SER A 104 2.27 5.17 -2.33
C SER A 104 0.76 4.92 -2.33
N TYR A 105 -0.03 5.82 -1.73
CA TYR A 105 -1.49 5.75 -1.77
C TYR A 105 -2.01 5.98 -3.19
N TYR A 106 -1.39 6.90 -3.95
CA TYR A 106 -1.87 7.28 -5.27
C TYR A 106 -1.66 6.18 -6.31
N TRP A 107 -0.45 5.65 -6.46
CA TRP A 107 -0.22 4.61 -7.49
C TRP A 107 -0.95 3.29 -7.16
N ARG A 108 -1.11 2.96 -5.86
CA ARG A 108 -1.96 1.84 -5.44
C ARG A 108 -3.42 2.09 -5.79
N TYR A 109 -3.90 3.32 -5.63
CA TYR A 109 -5.25 3.71 -6.00
C TYR A 109 -5.51 3.50 -7.49
N LEU A 110 -4.59 3.95 -8.36
CA LEU A 110 -4.70 3.74 -9.81
C LEU A 110 -4.81 2.26 -10.18
N ILE A 111 -4.06 1.37 -9.50
CA ILE A 111 -4.16 -0.08 -9.73
C ILE A 111 -5.52 -0.62 -9.27
N ILE A 112 -6.00 -0.22 -8.09
CA ILE A 112 -7.29 -0.70 -7.58
C ILE A 112 -8.45 -0.20 -8.45
N GLU A 113 -8.41 1.05 -8.89
CA GLU A 113 -9.36 1.62 -9.84
C GLU A 113 -9.39 0.81 -11.14
N TRP A 114 -8.22 0.50 -11.71
CA TRP A 114 -8.11 -0.34 -12.90
C TRP A 114 -8.68 -1.76 -12.72
N LEU A 115 -8.47 -2.38 -11.56
CA LEU A 115 -9.08 -3.67 -11.23
C LEU A 115 -10.60 -3.55 -11.06
N ALA A 116 -11.09 -2.49 -10.41
CA ALA A 116 -12.51 -2.25 -10.19
C ALA A 116 -13.28 -2.07 -11.51
N LEU A 117 -12.66 -1.43 -12.51
CA LEU A 117 -13.22 -1.25 -13.86
C LEU A 117 -13.37 -2.58 -14.62
N LYS A 118 -12.53 -3.58 -14.34
CA LYS A 118 -12.65 -4.90 -14.96
C LYS A 118 -13.80 -5.73 -14.38
N GLY A 119 -14.10 -5.53 -13.09
CA GLY A 119 -15.17 -6.23 -12.39
C GLY A 119 -14.75 -7.57 -11.78
N GLU A 120 -15.62 -8.06 -10.90
CA GLU A 120 -15.47 -9.37 -10.25
C GLU A 120 -15.64 -10.51 -11.24
N GLY A 121 -14.86 -11.59 -11.09
CA GLY A 121 -14.85 -12.73 -12.00
C GLY A 121 -14.03 -12.50 -13.27
N ALA A 122 -13.57 -11.26 -13.53
CA ALA A 122 -12.75 -10.97 -14.70
C ALA A 122 -11.34 -11.56 -14.56
N VAL A 123 -10.79 -12.05 -15.67
CA VAL A 123 -9.40 -12.51 -15.77
C VAL A 123 -8.60 -11.48 -16.56
N PHE A 124 -7.40 -11.15 -16.08
CA PHE A 124 -6.45 -10.31 -16.80
C PHE A 124 -5.09 -10.98 -16.95
N LEU A 125 -4.40 -10.64 -18.04
CA LEU A 125 -3.06 -11.12 -18.35
C LEU A 125 -1.98 -10.22 -17.73
N GLU A 126 -0.84 -10.81 -17.39
CA GLU A 126 0.33 -10.04 -16.94
C GLU A 126 0.80 -9.01 -17.97
N SER A 127 0.62 -9.27 -19.27
CA SER A 127 0.89 -8.31 -20.36
C SER A 127 -0.04 -7.09 -20.27
N GLN A 128 -1.35 -7.31 -20.13
CA GLN A 128 -2.33 -6.22 -19.98
C GLN A 128 -2.03 -5.35 -18.75
N TYR A 129 -1.60 -5.96 -17.65
CA TYR A 129 -1.17 -5.23 -16.47
C TYR A 129 0.11 -4.42 -16.72
N LYS A 130 1.10 -5.02 -17.41
CA LYS A 130 2.33 -4.31 -17.80
C LYS A 130 2.03 -3.10 -18.70
N ASP A 131 1.18 -3.27 -19.70
CA ASP A 131 0.80 -2.20 -20.63
C ASP A 131 0.07 -1.05 -19.91
N PHE A 132 -0.80 -1.39 -18.96
CA PHE A 132 -1.43 -0.43 -18.08
C PHE A 132 -0.40 0.37 -17.25
N LEU A 133 0.58 -0.30 -16.65
CA LEU A 133 1.64 0.39 -15.89
C LEU A 133 2.50 1.29 -16.78
N LEU A 134 2.87 0.83 -17.97
CA LEU A 134 3.63 1.63 -18.93
C LEU A 134 2.84 2.88 -19.34
N LYS A 135 1.53 2.75 -19.55
CA LYS A 135 0.65 3.90 -19.80
C LYS A 135 0.69 4.90 -18.65
N LEU A 136 0.57 4.46 -17.39
CA LEU A 136 0.64 5.36 -16.23
C LEU A 136 1.99 6.08 -16.10
N ILE A 137 3.08 5.42 -16.47
CA ILE A 137 4.43 6.00 -16.45
C ILE A 137 4.58 7.05 -17.56
N ASN A 138 4.12 6.73 -18.78
CA ASN A 138 4.15 7.65 -19.91
C ASN A 138 3.28 8.89 -19.68
N GLU A 139 2.13 8.72 -19.03
CA GLU A 139 1.24 9.80 -18.59
C GLU A 139 1.75 10.56 -17.35
N GLN A 140 2.93 10.20 -16.83
CA GLN A 140 3.53 10.79 -15.61
C GLN A 140 2.64 10.69 -14.37
N LYS A 141 1.69 9.77 -14.33
CA LYS A 141 0.89 9.46 -13.13
C LYS A 141 1.73 8.69 -12.11
N ILE A 142 2.65 7.86 -12.57
CA ILE A 142 3.66 7.19 -11.74
C ILE A 142 5.04 7.74 -12.12
N GLU A 143 5.60 8.57 -11.25
CA GLU A 143 6.93 9.17 -11.38
C GLU A 143 7.98 8.35 -10.63
N LEU A 144 9.18 8.26 -11.20
CA LEU A 144 10.35 7.67 -10.56
C LEU A 144 11.15 8.73 -9.82
N HIS A 145 11.91 8.30 -8.81
CA HIS A 145 13.06 9.10 -8.38
C HIS A 145 14.11 9.15 -9.50
N GLN A 146 14.66 10.33 -9.74
CA GLN A 146 15.77 10.50 -10.70
C GLN A 146 17.06 9.94 -10.10
N LEU A 147 17.22 8.62 -10.15
CA LEU A 147 18.46 7.92 -9.84
C LEU A 147 18.80 7.02 -11.02
N ALA A 148 20.05 7.04 -11.46
CA ALA A 148 20.52 6.31 -12.65
C ALA A 148 20.27 4.78 -12.60
N GLN A 149 20.06 4.22 -11.40
CA GLN A 149 19.83 2.80 -11.18
C GLN A 149 18.35 2.40 -11.21
N ILE A 150 17.42 3.36 -11.26
CA ILE A 150 15.98 3.06 -11.26
C ILE A 150 15.47 3.09 -12.69
N SER A 151 15.19 1.90 -13.25
CA SER A 151 14.56 1.75 -14.55
C SER A 151 13.04 1.52 -14.43
N THR A 152 12.37 1.62 -15.57
CA THR A 152 10.94 1.28 -15.72
C THR A 152 10.64 -0.15 -15.25
N GLU A 153 11.54 -1.09 -15.49
CA GLU A 153 11.43 -2.49 -15.05
C GLU A 153 11.37 -2.60 -13.53
N THR A 154 12.09 -1.73 -12.80
CA THR A 154 12.04 -1.67 -11.34
C THR A 154 10.63 -1.30 -10.85
N ILE A 155 9.96 -0.33 -11.48
CA ILE A 155 8.57 0.00 -11.14
C ILE A 155 7.66 -1.18 -11.42
N ILE A 156 7.77 -1.77 -12.62
CA ILE A 156 6.91 -2.89 -13.01
C ILE A 156 7.06 -4.03 -11.98
N SER A 157 8.28 -4.31 -11.53
CA SER A 157 8.55 -5.28 -10.46
C SER A 157 7.89 -4.90 -9.13
N ILE A 158 7.99 -3.63 -8.72
CA ILE A 158 7.34 -3.10 -7.51
C ILE A 158 5.81 -3.24 -7.59
N CYS A 159 5.19 -2.76 -8.67
CA CYS A 159 3.75 -2.84 -8.86
C CYS A 159 3.27 -4.30 -8.97
N LYS A 160 4.04 -5.19 -9.64
CA LYS A 160 3.77 -6.64 -9.62
C LYS A 160 3.86 -7.24 -8.23
N ALA A 161 4.80 -6.78 -7.38
CA ALA A 161 4.87 -7.24 -6.00
C ALA A 161 3.62 -6.83 -5.21
N TYR A 162 2.99 -5.71 -5.55
CA TYR A 162 1.72 -5.31 -4.94
C TYR A 162 0.57 -6.24 -5.32
N LEU A 163 0.53 -6.81 -6.54
CA LEU A 163 -0.43 -7.87 -6.88
C LEU A 163 -0.30 -9.08 -5.94
N SER A 164 0.92 -9.40 -5.49
CA SER A 164 1.10 -10.46 -4.50
C SER A 164 0.48 -10.10 -3.14
N THR A 165 0.55 -8.84 -2.73
CA THR A 165 -0.18 -8.34 -1.55
C THR A 165 -1.69 -8.48 -1.73
N LEU A 166 -2.24 -8.06 -2.86
CA LEU A 166 -3.67 -8.17 -3.17
C LEU A 166 -4.14 -9.63 -3.18
N LYS A 167 -3.29 -10.55 -3.65
CA LYS A 167 -3.54 -11.99 -3.57
C LYS A 167 -3.61 -12.48 -2.13
N THR A 168 -2.64 -12.11 -1.28
CA THR A 168 -2.63 -12.50 0.13
C THR A 168 -3.90 -12.06 0.87
N PHE A 169 -4.44 -10.89 0.52
CA PHE A 169 -5.67 -10.37 1.12
C PHE A 169 -6.96 -10.80 0.37
N GLY A 170 -6.86 -11.71 -0.60
CA GLY A 170 -8.00 -12.35 -1.25
C GLY A 170 -8.81 -11.45 -2.19
N LEU A 171 -8.19 -10.40 -2.74
CA LEU A 171 -8.82 -9.58 -3.78
C LEU A 171 -8.69 -10.23 -5.17
N ILE A 172 -7.55 -10.85 -5.43
CA ILE A 172 -7.23 -11.49 -6.69
C ILE A 172 -6.59 -12.87 -6.45
N GLU A 173 -6.60 -13.71 -7.47
CA GLU A 173 -5.94 -15.02 -7.45
C GLU A 173 -5.14 -15.25 -8.72
N LYS A 174 -4.05 -16.01 -8.62
CA LYS A 174 -3.28 -16.42 -9.80
C LYS A 174 -3.85 -17.75 -10.29
N VAL A 175 -4.49 -17.75 -11.46
CA VAL A 175 -5.19 -18.92 -12.04
C VAL A 175 -4.41 -19.60 -13.18
N GLY A 176 -3.27 -19.04 -13.55
CA GLY A 176 -2.36 -19.63 -14.54
C GLY A 176 -0.98 -18.96 -14.49
N ASN A 177 -0.08 -19.34 -15.40
CA ASN A 177 1.29 -18.82 -15.39
C ASN A 177 1.36 -17.30 -15.56
N GLN A 178 0.44 -16.73 -16.34
CA GLN A 178 0.40 -15.30 -16.68
C GLN A 178 -0.99 -14.68 -16.50
N GLN A 179 -1.88 -15.34 -15.75
CA GLN A 179 -3.29 -14.95 -15.61
C GLN A 179 -3.65 -14.72 -14.15
N TRP A 180 -4.44 -13.69 -13.93
CA TRP A 180 -4.96 -13.29 -12.62
C TRP A 180 -6.48 -13.15 -12.68
N LEU A 181 -7.18 -13.76 -11.75
CA LEU A 181 -8.63 -13.68 -11.56
C LEU A 181 -8.94 -12.63 -10.48
N ILE A 182 -9.93 -11.78 -10.71
CA ILE A 182 -10.46 -10.87 -9.70
C ILE A 182 -11.53 -11.60 -8.90
N LEU A 183 -11.24 -11.87 -7.62
CA LEU A 183 -12.14 -12.61 -6.74
C LEU A 183 -13.25 -11.72 -6.17
N LYS A 184 -12.95 -10.45 -5.93
CA LYS A 184 -13.87 -9.50 -5.30
C LYS A 184 -13.71 -8.12 -5.91
N LYS A 185 -14.82 -7.42 -6.15
CA LYS A 185 -14.76 -6.01 -6.52
C LYS A 185 -14.33 -5.14 -5.31
N PRO A 186 -13.32 -4.25 -5.46
CA PRO A 186 -12.98 -3.29 -4.41
C PRO A 186 -14.18 -2.42 -4.04
N TYR A 187 -14.36 -2.19 -2.73
CA TYR A 187 -15.48 -1.39 -2.22
C TYR A 187 -15.06 0.05 -1.96
N PHE A 188 -15.71 0.98 -2.65
CA PHE A 188 -15.52 2.43 -2.47
C PHE A 188 -16.56 2.94 -1.47
N TYR A 189 -16.09 3.54 -0.38
CA TYR A 189 -16.95 3.97 0.72
C TYR A 189 -17.71 5.23 0.37
N LYS A 190 -18.92 5.38 0.90
CA LYS A 190 -19.75 6.57 0.66
C LYS A 190 -19.47 7.68 1.66
N ASN A 191 -19.07 7.31 2.88
CA ASN A 191 -18.80 8.25 3.96
C ASN A 191 -17.81 7.68 4.99
N GLU A 192 -17.34 8.56 5.88
CA GLU A 192 -16.31 8.24 6.86
C GLU A 192 -16.81 7.23 7.90
N ASN A 193 -18.06 7.36 8.33
CA ASN A 193 -18.65 6.45 9.33
C ASN A 193 -18.70 5.00 8.81
N GLU A 194 -19.09 4.82 7.55
CA GLU A 194 -19.10 3.53 6.88
C GLU A 194 -17.70 2.92 6.82
N LYS A 195 -16.70 3.69 6.37
CA LYS A 195 -15.29 3.25 6.32
C LYS A 195 -14.78 2.83 7.69
N MET A 196 -15.00 3.66 8.70
CA MET A 196 -14.51 3.41 10.06
C MET A 196 -15.21 2.20 10.69
N THR A 197 -16.49 1.98 10.38
CA THR A 197 -17.21 0.77 10.80
C THR A 197 -16.64 -0.47 10.14
N ALA A 198 -16.42 -0.44 8.82
CA ALA A 198 -15.83 -1.55 8.08
C ALA A 198 -14.41 -1.88 8.59
N PHE A 199 -13.60 -0.87 8.93
CA PHE A 199 -12.25 -1.09 9.47
C PHE A 199 -12.27 -1.74 10.85
N LYS A 200 -13.27 -1.42 11.69
CA LYS A 200 -13.44 -2.02 13.02
C LYS A 200 -13.98 -3.45 12.94
N GLN A 201 -14.82 -3.78 11.96
CA GLN A 201 -15.38 -5.12 11.80
C GLN A 201 -14.32 -6.19 11.48
N TYR A 202 -13.14 -5.80 11.00
CA TYR A 202 -11.99 -6.70 10.84
C TYR A 202 -11.38 -7.19 12.18
N GLN A 203 -11.94 -6.80 13.34
CA GLN A 203 -11.51 -7.27 14.67
C GLN A 203 -12.12 -8.61 15.09
N ASN A 204 -13.20 -9.08 14.44
CA ASN A 204 -13.88 -10.35 14.77
C ASN A 204 -13.61 -11.43 13.71
#